data_AF-A0A1F7WWL2-F1
#
_entry.id   AF-A0A1F7WWL2-F1
#
_cell.length_a   1.000
_cell.length_b   1.000
_cell.length_c   1.000
_cell.angle_alpha   90.00
_cell.angle_beta   90.00
_cell.angle_gamma   90.00
#
_symmetry.space_group_name_H-M   'P 1'
#
loop_
_entity.id
_entity.type
_entity.pdbx_description
1 polymer ?
#
loop_
_entity_poly.entity_id
_entity_poly.type
_entity_poly.pdbx_seq_one_letter_code
_entity_poly.pdbx_strand_id
1 'polypeptide(L)'
;MEKILICEDEEDLRVIFIDFFKDKGFDVVCAADGEEGLKLVDSEKPDIMLLDMRMPKLDGYGTLKKLREYNKELPVIVITAYGYICQVIQMMNLGISGYVTKPIDYDKLSDKIREVLSLKQNENA
;
A
#
# COMPACT_ATOMS: atom_id res chain seq x y z
N MET A 1 0.89 -12.95 -12.04
CA MET A 1 -0.12 -11.92 -11.78
C MET A 1 0.27 -11.29 -10.46
N GLU A 2 0.56 -10.01 -10.48
CA GLU A 2 1.09 -9.27 -9.34
C GLU A 2 -0.01 -9.06 -8.30
N LYS A 3 0.31 -9.31 -7.03
CA LYS A 3 -0.63 -9.24 -5.92
C LYS A 3 -0.46 -7.93 -5.15
N ILE A 4 -1.55 -7.21 -4.98
CA ILE A 4 -1.64 -5.96 -4.23
C ILE A 4 -2.31 -6.26 -2.89
N LEU A 5 -1.66 -5.87 -1.79
CA LEU A 5 -2.31 -5.77 -0.48
C LEU A 5 -2.75 -4.33 -0.25
N ILE A 6 -4.03 -4.12 0.08
CA ILE A 6 -4.59 -2.79 0.34
C ILE A 6 -5.06 -2.72 1.79
N CYS A 7 -4.52 -1.79 2.57
CA CYS A 7 -4.97 -1.52 3.94
C CYS A 7 -5.77 -0.22 3.95
N GLU A 8 -7.09 -0.34 4.11
CA GLU A 8 -8.09 0.73 4.02
C GLU A 8 -9.28 0.34 4.91
N ASP A 9 -9.70 1.22 5.82
CA ASP A 9 -10.71 0.90 6.84
C ASP A 9 -12.14 1.00 6.31
N GLU A 10 -12.36 1.83 5.29
CA GLU A 10 -13.67 1.99 4.63
C GLU A 10 -13.98 0.77 3.72
N GLU A 11 -15.01 0.00 4.07
CA GLU A 11 -15.41 -1.20 3.32
C GLU A 11 -15.79 -0.91 1.87
N ASP A 12 -16.54 0.17 1.64
CA ASP A 12 -16.96 0.59 0.30
C ASP A 12 -15.75 0.91 -0.59
N LEU A 13 -14.70 1.54 -0.02
CA LEU A 13 -13.47 1.81 -0.75
C LEU A 13 -12.70 0.52 -1.08
N ARG A 14 -12.67 -0.45 -0.16
CA ARG A 14 -12.06 -1.77 -0.44
C ARG A 14 -12.75 -2.47 -1.61
N VAL A 15 -14.08 -2.44 -1.67
CA VAL A 15 -14.83 -3.03 -2.80
C VAL A 15 -14.46 -2.34 -4.11
N ILE A 16 -14.44 -1.00 -4.13
CA ILE A 16 -14.05 -0.22 -5.32
C ILE A 16 -12.63 -0.58 -5.77
N PHE A 17 -11.68 -0.67 -4.84
CA PHE A 17 -10.30 -1.05 -5.18
C PHE A 17 -10.19 -2.45 -5.74
N ILE A 18 -10.91 -3.43 -5.15
CA ILE A 18 -10.92 -4.80 -5.63
C ILE A 18 -11.41 -4.85 -7.08
N ASP A 19 -12.55 -4.23 -7.37
CA ASP A 19 -13.13 -4.24 -8.72
C ASP A 19 -12.20 -3.54 -9.71
N PHE A 20 -11.72 -2.34 -9.37
CA PHE A 20 -10.84 -1.57 -10.25
C PHE A 20 -9.53 -2.28 -10.58
N PHE A 21 -8.81 -2.80 -9.58
CA PHE A 21 -7.50 -3.40 -9.81
C PHE A 21 -7.59 -4.81 -10.40
N LYS A 22 -8.66 -5.57 -10.13
CA LYS A 22 -8.90 -6.84 -10.82
C LYS A 22 -9.13 -6.63 -12.32
N ASP A 23 -9.89 -5.60 -12.70
CA ASP A 23 -10.09 -5.24 -14.12
C ASP A 23 -8.79 -4.82 -14.81
N LYS A 24 -7.81 -4.31 -14.04
CA LYS A 24 -6.45 -4.01 -14.52
C LYS A 24 -5.51 -5.22 -14.50
N GLY A 25 -5.99 -6.41 -14.12
CA GLY A 25 -5.23 -7.66 -14.14
C GLY A 25 -4.32 -7.86 -12.92
N PHE A 26 -4.62 -7.25 -11.78
CA PHE A 26 -3.95 -7.53 -10.51
C PHE A 26 -4.74 -8.54 -9.68
N ASP A 27 -4.02 -9.29 -8.84
CA ASP A 27 -4.65 -9.98 -7.71
C ASP A 27 -4.73 -9.00 -6.53
N VAL A 28 -5.86 -8.99 -5.80
CA VAL A 28 -6.12 -7.98 -4.77
C VAL A 28 -6.57 -8.66 -3.49
N VAL A 29 -5.84 -8.38 -2.41
CA VAL A 29 -6.21 -8.72 -1.05
C VAL A 29 -6.36 -7.42 -0.26
N CYS A 30 -7.34 -7.36 0.63
CA CYS A 30 -7.53 -6.18 1.47
C CYS A 30 -7.49 -6.52 2.96
N ALA A 31 -7.09 -5.54 3.75
CA ALA A 31 -7.15 -5.51 5.20
C ALA A 31 -7.95 -4.28 5.65
N ALA A 32 -8.71 -4.42 6.73
CA ALA A 32 -9.47 -3.33 7.34
C ALA A 32 -8.64 -2.46 8.30
N ASP A 33 -7.44 -2.92 8.68
CA ASP A 33 -6.51 -2.16 9.52
C ASP A 33 -5.05 -2.63 9.35
N GLY A 34 -4.13 -1.91 10.00
CA GLY A 34 -2.71 -2.20 9.95
C GLY A 34 -2.29 -3.53 10.58
N GLU A 35 -2.98 -4.02 11.61
CA GLU A 35 -2.62 -5.30 12.24
C GLU A 35 -3.00 -6.49 11.36
N GLU A 36 -4.17 -6.43 10.72
CA GLU A 36 -4.58 -7.38 9.70
C GLU A 36 -3.64 -7.32 8.49
N GLY A 37 -3.31 -6.12 8.02
CA GLY A 37 -2.37 -5.92 6.92
C GLY A 37 -1.02 -6.60 7.15
N LEU A 38 -0.42 -6.41 8.34
CA LEU A 38 0.86 -7.05 8.69
C LEU A 38 0.78 -8.58 8.68
N LYS A 39 -0.33 -9.17 9.14
CA LYS A 39 -0.54 -10.63 9.08
C LYS A 39 -0.64 -11.12 7.64
N LEU A 40 -1.35 -10.38 6.80
CA LEU A 40 -1.53 -10.73 5.38
C LEU A 40 -0.25 -10.58 4.57
N VAL A 41 0.67 -9.68 4.95
CA VAL A 41 1.99 -9.64 4.32
C VAL A 41 2.70 -11.00 4.38
N ASP A 42 2.63 -11.68 5.52
CA ASP A 42 3.31 -12.97 5.71
C ASP A 42 2.58 -14.13 5.03
N SER A 43 1.25 -14.16 5.10
CA SER A 43 0.45 -15.27 4.53
C SER A 43 0.26 -15.16 3.02
N GLU A 44 0.01 -13.97 2.51
CA GLU A 44 -0.33 -13.73 1.10
C GLU A 44 0.86 -13.38 0.23
N LYS A 45 1.96 -12.91 0.85
CA LYS A 45 3.20 -12.49 0.18
C LYS A 45 2.93 -11.54 -1.00
N PRO A 46 2.31 -10.38 -0.74
CA PRO A 46 2.01 -9.43 -1.80
C PRO A 46 3.28 -8.87 -2.43
N ASP A 47 3.18 -8.45 -3.69
CA ASP A 47 4.28 -7.81 -4.42
C ASP A 47 4.43 -6.34 -4.05
N ILE A 48 3.32 -5.71 -3.65
CA ILE A 48 3.23 -4.31 -3.24
C ILE A 48 2.11 -4.11 -2.21
N MET A 49 2.29 -3.12 -1.34
CA MET A 49 1.29 -2.71 -0.36
C MET A 49 0.83 -1.27 -0.60
N LEU A 50 -0.49 -1.06 -0.62
CA LEU A 50 -1.12 0.25 -0.54
C LEU A 50 -1.60 0.48 0.90
N LEU A 51 -1.25 1.62 1.48
CA LEU A 51 -1.44 1.86 2.90
C LEU A 51 -2.10 3.20 3.17
N ASP A 52 -3.34 3.20 3.67
CA ASP A 52 -3.93 4.43 4.22
C ASP A 52 -3.18 4.87 5.49
N MET A 53 -3.05 6.17 5.65
CA MET A 53 -2.59 6.82 6.87
C MET A 53 -3.57 6.70 8.04
N ARG A 54 -4.89 6.83 7.79
CA ARG A 54 -5.92 6.73 8.83
C ARG A 54 -6.51 5.33 8.82
N MET A 55 -6.28 4.59 9.90
CA MET A 55 -6.94 3.31 10.14
C MET A 55 -7.12 3.12 11.66
N PRO A 56 -8.12 2.35 12.11
CA PRO A 56 -8.27 1.99 13.51
C PRO A 56 -7.15 1.04 13.96
N LYS A 57 -6.95 0.93 15.28
CA LYS A 57 -5.95 0.08 15.97
C LYS A 57 -4.49 0.47 15.69
N LEU A 58 -4.04 0.32 14.45
CA LEU A 58 -2.69 0.65 14.00
C LEU A 58 -2.77 1.48 12.73
N ASP A 59 -2.31 2.72 12.82
CA ASP A 59 -2.31 3.68 11.72
C ASP A 59 -1.25 3.34 10.66
N GLY A 60 -1.27 4.04 9.52
CA GLY A 60 -0.33 3.77 8.42
C GLY A 60 1.14 3.96 8.83
N TYR A 61 1.44 4.95 9.66
CA TYR A 61 2.80 5.17 10.15
C TYR A 61 3.30 4.01 11.03
N GLY A 62 2.51 3.60 12.02
CA GLY A 62 2.82 2.48 12.90
C GLY A 62 2.91 1.15 12.15
N THR A 63 2.04 0.96 11.16
CA THR A 63 2.06 -0.21 10.26
C THR A 63 3.36 -0.30 9.50
N LEU A 64 3.77 0.78 8.82
CA LEU A 64 5.04 0.81 8.09
C LEU A 64 6.23 0.58 9.03
N LYS A 65 6.24 1.21 10.21
CA LYS A 65 7.32 1.06 11.17
C LYS A 65 7.50 -0.41 11.58
N LYS A 66 6.41 -1.10 11.94
CA LYS A 66 6.45 -2.53 12.27
C LYS A 66 6.85 -3.39 11.08
N LEU A 67 6.29 -3.10 9.89
CA LEU A 67 6.64 -3.80 8.66
C LEU A 67 8.16 -3.79 8.41
N ARG A 68 8.82 -2.64 8.58
CA ARG A 68 10.26 -2.48 8.35
C ARG A 68 11.15 -3.21 9.36
N GLU A 69 10.61 -3.71 10.46
CA GLU A 69 11.36 -4.54 11.41
C GLU A 69 11.66 -5.94 10.82
N TYR A 70 10.80 -6.46 9.94
CA TYR A 70 10.93 -7.82 9.39
C TYR A 70 10.89 -7.90 7.86
N ASN A 71 10.35 -6.90 7.16
CA ASN A 71 10.27 -6.85 5.70
C ASN A 71 10.61 -5.45 5.17
N LYS A 72 11.88 -5.28 4.81
CA LYS A 72 12.43 -4.01 4.29
C LYS A 72 12.20 -3.83 2.79
N GLU A 73 11.99 -4.93 2.07
CA GLU A 73 11.98 -4.98 0.61
C GLU A 73 10.57 -4.88 0.01
N LEU A 74 9.51 -4.99 0.81
CA LEU A 74 8.14 -4.81 0.32
C LEU A 74 7.92 -3.34 -0.05
N PRO A 75 7.65 -3.02 -1.34
CA PRO A 75 7.29 -1.68 -1.77
C PRO A 75 5.99 -1.26 -1.12
N VAL A 76 5.97 -0.02 -0.64
CA VAL A 76 4.79 0.56 0.02
C VAL A 76 4.47 1.88 -0.65
N ILE A 77 3.24 2.02 -1.14
CA ILE A 77 2.69 3.30 -1.58
C ILE A 77 1.70 3.77 -0.52
N VAL A 78 1.92 4.97 0.01
CA VAL A 78 1.06 5.55 1.02
C VAL A 78 -0.09 6.29 0.36
N ILE A 79 -1.33 6.00 0.78
CA ILE A 79 -2.52 6.77 0.41
C ILE A 79 -2.81 7.73 1.57
N THR A 80 -2.87 9.02 1.27
CA THR A 80 -2.87 10.05 2.31
C THR A 80 -3.84 11.19 2.04
N ALA A 81 -4.42 11.78 3.09
CA ALA A 81 -5.10 13.07 2.99
C ALA A 81 -4.10 14.22 3.17
N TYR A 82 -4.42 15.42 2.66
CA TYR A 82 -3.54 16.59 2.73
C TYR A 82 -2.99 16.92 4.13
N GLY A 83 -3.73 16.61 5.19
CA GLY A 83 -3.32 16.88 6.59
C GLY A 83 -2.13 16.05 7.09
N TYR A 84 -1.64 15.08 6.32
CA TYR A 84 -0.63 14.12 6.77
C TYR A 84 0.72 14.22 6.06
N ILE A 85 0.94 15.29 5.30
CA ILE A 85 2.19 15.45 4.54
C ILE A 85 3.44 15.37 5.42
N CYS A 86 3.42 15.92 6.64
CA CYS A 86 4.54 15.84 7.57
C CYS A 86 4.87 14.40 7.99
N GLN A 87 3.86 13.55 8.13
CA GLN A 87 4.05 12.14 8.49
C GLN A 87 4.53 11.34 7.28
N VAL A 88 4.02 11.64 6.08
CA VAL A 88 4.53 11.06 4.84
C VAL A 88 6.02 11.38 4.66
N ILE A 89 6.45 12.61 4.95
CA ILE A 89 7.89 12.97 4.94
C ILE A 89 8.68 12.10 5.91
N GLN A 90 8.15 11.80 7.10
CA GLN A 90 8.81 10.88 8.04
C GLN A 90 8.88 9.45 7.48
N MET A 91 7.83 8.99 6.79
CA MET A 91 7.77 7.67 6.16
C MET A 91 8.69 7.54 4.95
N MET A 92 9.04 8.63 4.27
CA MET A 92 10.08 8.62 3.22
C MET A 92 11.42 8.13 3.79
N ASN A 93 11.77 8.51 5.02
CA ASN A 93 12.97 8.00 5.69
C ASN A 93 12.88 6.51 6.07
N LEU A 94 11.68 5.94 6.08
CA LEU A 94 11.43 4.51 6.30
C LEU A 94 11.36 3.72 4.97
N GLY A 95 11.65 4.36 3.83
CA GLY A 95 11.75 3.71 2.54
C GLY A 95 10.40 3.34 1.92
N ILE A 96 9.42 4.24 1.93
CA ILE A 96 8.24 4.10 1.07
C ILE A 96 8.63 4.30 -0.40
N SER A 97 7.94 3.61 -1.30
CA SER A 97 8.16 3.68 -2.76
C SER A 97 7.42 4.85 -3.41
N GLY A 98 6.49 5.47 -2.67
CA GLY A 98 5.78 6.66 -3.10
C GLY A 98 4.59 6.98 -2.21
N TYR A 99 3.88 8.05 -2.54
CA TYR A 99 2.60 8.38 -1.93
C TYR A 99 1.64 8.95 -2.97
N VAL A 100 0.34 8.85 -2.69
CA VAL A 100 -0.76 9.40 -3.48
C VAL A 100 -1.72 10.12 -2.54
N THR A 101 -2.16 11.31 -2.93
CA THR A 101 -3.10 12.12 -2.14
C THR A 101 -4.56 11.80 -2.50
N LYS A 102 -5.45 11.74 -1.51
CA LYS A 102 -6.92 11.73 -1.72
C LYS A 102 -7.38 13.13 -2.23
N PRO A 103 -8.35 13.23 -3.17
CA PRO A 103 -9.08 12.13 -3.80
C PRO A 103 -8.21 11.35 -4.79
N ILE A 104 -8.42 10.03 -4.84
CA ILE A 104 -7.57 9.10 -5.58
C ILE A 104 -7.92 9.13 -7.06
N ASP A 105 -6.91 9.32 -7.90
CA ASP A 105 -6.98 9.06 -9.33
C ASP A 105 -6.51 7.61 -9.55
N TYR A 106 -7.48 6.70 -9.74
CA TYR A 106 -7.22 5.26 -9.78
C TYR A 106 -6.34 4.84 -10.97
N ASP A 107 -6.47 5.49 -12.12
CA ASP A 107 -5.62 5.23 -13.28
C ASP A 107 -4.16 5.62 -12.98
N LYS A 108 -3.94 6.82 -12.42
CA LYS A 108 -2.60 7.22 -11.99
C LYS A 108 -2.01 6.30 -10.91
N LEU A 109 -2.84 5.83 -9.98
CA LEU A 109 -2.40 4.90 -8.95
C LEU A 109 -2.00 3.54 -9.56
N SER A 110 -2.77 3.02 -10.52
CA SER A 110 -2.42 1.81 -11.29
C SER A 110 -1.08 1.99 -12.02
N ASP A 111 -0.87 3.11 -12.70
CA ASP A 111 0.38 3.38 -13.41
C ASP A 111 1.56 3.45 -12.44
N LYS A 112 1.38 4.09 -11.28
CA LYS A 112 2.40 4.17 -10.23
C LYS A 112 2.76 2.80 -9.68
N ILE A 113 1.77 1.93 -9.47
CA ILE A 113 2.00 0.55 -9.01
C ILE A 113 2.86 -0.21 -10.02
N ARG A 114 2.56 -0.11 -11.31
CA ARG A 114 3.35 -0.78 -12.37
C ARG A 114 4.77 -0.24 -12.45
N GLU A 115 4.95 1.07 -12.34
CA GLU A 115 6.27 1.70 -12.30
C GLU A 115 7.10 1.12 -11.16
N VAL A 116 6.57 1.12 -9.93
CA VAL A 116 7.26 0.62 -8.73
C VAL A 116 7.60 -0.87 -8.85
N LEU A 117 6.66 -1.69 -9.32
CA LEU A 117 6.89 -3.12 -9.53
C LEU A 117 7.96 -3.40 -10.58
N SER A 118 7.99 -2.62 -11.66
CA SER A 118 9.01 -2.77 -12.72
C SER A 118 10.42 -2.42 -12.23
N LEU A 119 10.56 -1.39 -11.39
CA LEU A 119 11.84 -1.00 -10.81
C LEU A 119 12.40 -2.08 -9.88
N LYS A 120 11.53 -2.66 -9.02
CA LYS A 120 11.92 -3.75 -8.13
C LYS A 120 12.40 -5.00 -8.90
N GLN A 121 11.80 -5.31 -10.05
CA GLN A 121 12.24 -6.45 -10.86
C GLN A 121 13.64 -6.21 -11.45
N ASN A 122 13.94 -4.97 -11.85
CA ASN A 122 15.25 -4.61 -12.40
C ASN A 122 16.36 -4.58 -11.34
N GLU A 123 16.04 -4.25 -10.08
CA GLU A 123 17.02 -4.29 -8.98
C GLU A 123 17.38 -5.72 -8.54
N ASN A 124 16.51 -6.68 -8.85
CA ASN A 124 16.69 -8.11 -8.51
C ASN A 124 17.17 -8.97 -9.70
N ALA A 125 17.42 -8.36 -10.85
CA ALA A 125 17.94 -9.00 -12.07
C ALA A 125 19.46 -8.86 -12.19
#